data_AF-A0A8T3LZY3-F1
#
_entry.id   AF-A0A8T3LZY3-F1
#
_cell.length_a   1.000
_cell.length_b   1.000
_cell.length_c   1.000
_cell.angle_alpha   90.00
_cell.angle_beta   90.00
_cell.angle_gamma   90.00
#
_symmetry.space_group_name_H-M   'P 1'
#
loop_
_entity.id
_entity.type
_entity.pdbx_description
1 polymer ?
#
loop_
_entity_poly.entity_id
_entity_poly.type
_entity_poly.pdbx_seq_one_letter_code
_entity_poly.pdbx_strand_id
1 'polypeptide(L)'
;MLAITAFALLSVAVATPALAVISVAPRVAAAEDAPPRLAEFLWGLAGQESGWRYGVENPSSGAYGKYQIMPFNWPNWARDFIGDPYAPQTATNQEIVAAGKVSGLHRWLGRYDRVAYWWLSGRSDPDKSNWSSYARNYVNNVLGLMDRAPAGGDGPTPTRPDTGLDRGDVLRVERRFRIRDGASWQSPPVQRLSRNAVTVLRSKWVSLAGRPRAWVRVEAPDGTKGWVRLRILLARPQG
;
A
#
# COMPACT_ATOMS: atom_id res chain seq x y z
N MET A 1 49.60 -58.34 42.23
CA MET A 1 50.29 -57.05 42.00
C MET A 1 49.22 -55.97 41.81
N LEU A 2 49.44 -54.80 42.43
CA LEU A 2 48.85 -53.44 42.27
C LEU A 2 47.85 -53.20 41.12
N ALA A 3 46.90 -52.25 41.12
CA ALA A 3 46.36 -51.25 42.05
C ALA A 3 45.29 -50.44 41.28
N ILE A 4 44.19 -50.08 41.94
CA ILE A 4 43.49 -48.77 41.95
C ILE A 4 43.02 -48.12 40.61
N THR A 5 41.75 -47.67 40.67
CA THR A 5 41.15 -46.38 40.22
C THR A 5 40.30 -46.31 38.96
N ALA A 6 39.05 -45.90 39.20
CA ALA A 6 38.06 -45.38 38.27
C ALA A 6 38.41 -43.97 37.75
N PHE A 7 37.88 -43.56 36.59
CA PHE A 7 37.34 -42.22 36.37
C PHE A 7 36.38 -42.21 35.15
N ALA A 8 35.41 -41.31 35.23
CA ALA A 8 34.18 -41.26 34.47
C ALA A 8 34.25 -40.32 33.24
N LEU A 9 33.18 -40.39 32.44
CA LEU A 9 32.59 -39.34 31.59
C LEU A 9 33.36 -38.92 30.32
N LEU A 10 32.73 -39.02 29.14
CA LEU A 10 31.82 -37.99 28.63
C LEU A 10 31.30 -38.40 27.24
N SER A 11 29.98 -38.50 27.09
CA SER A 11 29.31 -38.74 25.81
C SER A 11 29.36 -37.47 24.95
N VAL A 12 30.04 -37.50 23.81
CA VAL A 12 29.95 -36.44 22.80
C VAL A 12 28.79 -36.77 21.86
N ALA A 13 27.63 -36.17 22.13
CA ALA A 13 26.53 -36.14 21.17
C ALA A 13 26.87 -35.13 20.07
N VAL A 14 27.15 -35.62 18.86
CA VAL A 14 27.31 -34.80 17.67
C VAL A 14 25.93 -34.32 17.24
N ALA A 15 25.58 -33.09 17.62
CA ALA A 15 24.37 -32.43 17.15
C ALA A 15 24.55 -31.99 15.69
N THR A 16 23.92 -32.69 14.75
CA THR A 16 23.72 -32.23 13.38
C THR A 16 22.82 -30.97 13.39
N PRO A 17 23.22 -29.85 12.78
CA PRO A 17 22.31 -28.74 12.60
C PRO A 17 21.27 -29.13 11.54
N ALA A 18 20.02 -29.35 11.98
CA ALA A 18 18.88 -29.35 11.09
C ALA A 18 18.74 -27.94 10.49
N LEU A 19 19.08 -27.80 9.21
CA LEU A 19 18.70 -26.65 8.39
C LEU A 19 17.18 -26.58 8.37
N ALA A 20 16.61 -25.71 9.20
CA ALA A 20 15.25 -25.25 9.06
C ALA A 20 15.17 -24.48 7.73
N VAL A 21 14.68 -25.15 6.68
CA VAL A 21 14.25 -24.48 5.46
C VAL A 21 13.01 -23.67 5.83
N ILE A 22 13.23 -22.40 6.17
CA ILE A 22 12.14 -21.44 6.31
C ILE A 22 11.54 -21.30 4.91
N SER A 23 10.38 -21.93 4.68
CA SER A 23 9.63 -21.78 3.43
C SER A 23 9.08 -20.35 3.35
N VAL A 24 9.90 -19.43 2.85
CA VAL A 24 9.48 -18.07 2.47
C VAL A 24 8.86 -18.15 1.08
N ALA A 25 7.64 -18.67 0.95
CA ALA A 25 6.83 -18.50 -0.27
C ALA A 25 5.35 -18.42 0.12
N PRO A 26 4.64 -17.35 -0.28
CA PRO A 26 4.49 -16.98 -1.69
C PRO A 26 4.68 -15.48 -2.02
N ARG A 27 5.30 -14.67 -1.15
CA ARG A 27 5.45 -13.23 -1.45
C ARG A 27 6.51 -12.94 -2.54
N VAL A 28 7.38 -13.90 -2.84
CA VAL A 28 8.41 -13.80 -3.87
C VAL A 28 7.86 -14.18 -5.26
N ALA A 29 6.94 -15.15 -5.34
CA ALA A 29 6.40 -15.64 -6.62
C ALA A 29 5.55 -14.59 -7.36
N ALA A 30 4.79 -13.74 -6.65
CA ALA A 30 4.03 -12.67 -7.29
C ALA A 30 4.89 -11.53 -7.86
N ALA A 31 6.17 -11.45 -7.45
CA ALA A 31 7.11 -10.43 -7.92
C ALA A 31 7.88 -10.87 -9.17
N GLU A 32 7.99 -12.17 -9.47
CA GLU A 32 8.72 -12.67 -10.65
C GLU A 32 7.99 -12.44 -11.99
N ASP A 33 6.65 -12.36 -11.99
CA ASP A 33 5.83 -12.17 -13.21
C ASP A 33 5.33 -10.72 -13.43
N ALA A 34 5.70 -9.79 -12.55
CA ALA A 34 5.28 -8.40 -12.66
C ALA A 34 6.06 -7.69 -13.79
N PRO A 35 5.41 -6.86 -14.62
CA PRO A 35 6.13 -6.04 -15.59
C PRO A 35 7.25 -5.23 -14.95
N PRO A 36 8.39 -5.06 -15.64
CA PRO A 36 9.48 -4.24 -15.13
C PRO A 36 8.96 -2.82 -14.87
N ARG A 37 9.33 -2.22 -13.74
CA ARG A 37 8.89 -0.87 -13.34
C ARG A 37 7.36 -0.71 -13.14
N LEU A 38 6.63 -1.79 -12.85
CA LEU A 38 5.18 -1.74 -12.60
C LEU A 38 4.82 -0.73 -11.50
N ALA A 39 5.58 -0.72 -10.41
CA ALA A 39 5.31 0.15 -9.27
C ALA A 39 5.53 1.63 -9.61
N GLU A 40 6.57 1.95 -10.38
CA GLU A 40 6.84 3.29 -10.92
C GLU A 40 5.75 3.74 -11.88
N PHE A 41 5.26 2.85 -12.73
CA PHE A 41 4.15 3.18 -13.64
C PHE A 41 2.87 3.45 -12.86
N LEU A 42 2.51 2.60 -11.87
CA LEU A 42 1.36 2.84 -10.99
C LEU A 42 1.49 4.14 -10.22
N TRP A 43 2.71 4.50 -9.80
CA TRP A 43 2.99 5.79 -9.17
C TRP A 43 2.72 6.95 -10.14
N GLY A 44 3.18 6.84 -11.38
CA GLY A 44 2.93 7.86 -12.41
C GLY A 44 1.46 8.01 -12.77
N LEU A 45 0.75 6.88 -12.89
CA LEU A 45 -0.67 6.82 -13.15
C LEU A 45 -1.47 7.49 -12.02
N ALA A 46 -1.18 7.13 -10.77
CA ALA A 46 -1.84 7.71 -9.60
C ALA A 46 -1.65 9.23 -9.49
N GLY A 47 -0.48 9.74 -9.86
CA GLY A 47 -0.20 11.16 -9.90
C GLY A 47 -1.07 11.91 -10.91
N GLN A 48 -1.22 11.35 -12.11
CA GLN A 48 -2.07 11.92 -13.16
C GLN A 48 -3.56 11.82 -12.82
N GLU A 49 -3.99 10.70 -12.22
CA GLU A 49 -5.43 10.43 -11.99
C GLU A 49 -6.01 11.22 -10.82
N SER A 50 -5.30 11.29 -9.70
CA SER A 50 -5.88 11.81 -8.45
C SER A 50 -4.92 12.66 -7.63
N GLY A 51 -3.67 12.83 -8.08
CA GLY A 51 -2.60 13.29 -7.21
C GLY A 51 -2.38 12.32 -6.03
N TRP A 52 -2.41 11.02 -6.30
CA TRP A 52 -2.18 9.93 -5.33
C TRP A 52 -3.21 9.83 -4.18
N ARG A 53 -4.47 10.22 -4.40
CA ARG A 53 -5.52 10.26 -3.37
C ARG A 53 -6.54 9.13 -3.53
N TYR A 54 -6.76 8.34 -2.48
CA TYR A 54 -7.67 7.18 -2.44
C TYR A 54 -9.15 7.52 -2.29
N GLY A 55 -9.48 8.71 -1.76
CA GLY A 55 -10.87 9.13 -1.51
C GLY A 55 -11.41 10.17 -2.49
N VAL A 56 -10.84 10.29 -3.70
CA VAL A 56 -11.30 11.27 -4.70
C VAL A 56 -12.33 10.65 -5.62
N GLU A 57 -13.48 11.28 -5.75
CA GLU A 57 -14.50 10.91 -6.72
C GLU A 57 -14.66 12.01 -7.77
N ASN A 58 -14.69 11.62 -9.04
CA ASN A 58 -15.09 12.52 -10.11
C ASN A 58 -16.62 12.69 -10.09
N PRO A 59 -17.14 13.91 -9.89
CA PRO A 59 -18.58 14.13 -9.72
C PRO A 59 -19.41 13.87 -10.99
N SER A 60 -18.77 13.85 -12.17
CA SER A 60 -19.48 13.61 -13.44
C SER A 60 -19.46 12.15 -13.84
N SER A 61 -18.33 11.46 -13.68
CA SER A 61 -18.17 10.07 -14.14
C SER A 61 -18.33 9.02 -13.04
N GLY A 62 -18.27 9.44 -11.76
CA GLY A 62 -18.19 8.55 -10.60
C GLY A 62 -16.85 7.82 -10.49
N ALA A 63 -15.85 8.15 -11.31
CA ALA A 63 -14.52 7.55 -11.23
C ALA A 63 -13.94 7.77 -9.83
N TYR A 64 -13.50 6.69 -9.17
CA TYR A 64 -13.15 6.73 -7.76
C TYR A 64 -11.70 6.37 -7.48
N GLY A 65 -11.16 7.06 -6.48
CA GLY A 65 -9.91 6.76 -5.80
C GLY A 65 -8.65 7.08 -6.59
N LYS A 66 -7.55 6.48 -6.12
CA LYS A 66 -6.18 6.83 -6.50
C LYS A 66 -5.93 6.70 -7.99
N TYR A 67 -6.60 5.74 -8.63
CA TYR A 67 -6.46 5.42 -10.04
C TYR A 67 -7.70 5.79 -10.87
N GLN A 68 -8.67 6.51 -10.27
CA GLN A 68 -9.92 6.94 -10.91
C GLN A 68 -10.61 5.79 -11.65
N ILE A 69 -10.81 4.66 -10.95
CA ILE A 69 -11.45 3.49 -11.55
C ILE A 69 -12.93 3.78 -11.73
N MET A 70 -13.44 3.59 -12.94
CA MET A 70 -14.86 3.76 -13.24
C MET A 70 -15.72 2.75 -12.46
N PRO A 71 -16.89 3.16 -11.92
CA PRO A 71 -17.77 2.27 -11.13
C PRO A 71 -18.16 0.99 -11.87
N PHE A 72 -18.41 1.07 -13.18
CA PHE A 72 -18.80 -0.09 -13.98
C PHE A 72 -17.66 -1.10 -14.20
N ASN A 73 -16.40 -0.68 -14.07
CA ASN A 73 -15.23 -1.55 -14.20
C ASN A 73 -14.93 -2.31 -12.91
N TRP A 74 -15.19 -1.68 -11.76
CA TRP A 74 -14.77 -2.19 -10.46
C TRP A 74 -15.25 -3.61 -10.15
N PRO A 75 -16.55 -3.97 -10.28
CA PRO A 75 -17.01 -5.31 -9.90
C PRO A 75 -16.31 -6.44 -10.66
N ASN A 76 -16.02 -6.23 -11.94
CA ASN A 76 -15.35 -7.24 -12.75
C ASN A 76 -13.87 -7.37 -12.37
N TRP A 77 -13.16 -6.25 -12.21
CA TRP A 77 -11.75 -6.32 -11.86
C TRP A 77 -11.54 -6.78 -10.40
N ALA A 78 -12.44 -6.42 -9.48
CA ALA A 78 -12.41 -6.90 -8.11
C ALA A 78 -12.63 -8.42 -8.04
N ARG A 79 -13.56 -8.96 -8.84
CA ARG A 79 -13.70 -10.42 -8.99
C ARG A 79 -12.40 -11.07 -9.47
N ASP A 80 -11.79 -10.51 -10.50
CA ASP A 80 -10.60 -11.11 -11.13
C ASP A 80 -9.36 -11.10 -10.22
N PHE A 81 -9.16 -10.04 -9.42
CA PHE A 81 -7.92 -9.84 -8.67
C PHE A 81 -8.05 -10.00 -7.15
N ILE A 82 -9.28 -9.95 -6.61
CA ILE A 82 -9.57 -10.15 -5.18
C ILE A 82 -10.41 -11.42 -4.96
N GLY A 83 -11.19 -11.84 -5.94
CA GLY A 83 -12.13 -12.96 -5.82
C GLY A 83 -13.53 -12.54 -5.36
N ASP A 84 -13.80 -11.24 -5.22
CA ASP A 84 -15.09 -10.72 -4.76
C ASP A 84 -15.52 -9.49 -5.58
N PRO A 85 -16.62 -9.57 -6.36
CA PRO A 85 -17.13 -8.42 -7.12
C PRO A 85 -17.73 -7.31 -6.25
N TYR A 86 -18.02 -7.58 -4.97
CA TYR A 86 -18.55 -6.61 -4.01
C TYR A 86 -17.48 -6.07 -3.07
N ALA A 87 -16.20 -6.38 -3.33
CA ALA A 87 -15.10 -5.88 -2.51
C ALA A 87 -15.14 -4.34 -2.43
N PRO A 88 -15.04 -3.74 -1.23
CA PRO A 88 -15.05 -2.29 -1.09
C PRO A 88 -13.80 -1.67 -1.74
N GLN A 89 -13.91 -0.45 -2.28
CA GLN A 89 -12.79 0.30 -2.89
C GLN A 89 -11.82 0.88 -1.85
N THR A 90 -11.41 0.08 -0.86
CA THR A 90 -10.38 0.49 0.13
C THR A 90 -9.04 0.75 -0.54
N ALA A 91 -8.16 1.52 0.11
CA ALA A 91 -6.82 1.79 -0.42
C ALA A 91 -6.07 0.51 -0.83
N THR A 92 -6.08 -0.53 0.02
CA THR A 92 -5.46 -1.82 -0.29
C THR A 92 -6.06 -2.49 -1.52
N ASN A 93 -7.40 -2.48 -1.64
CA ASN A 93 -8.07 -3.12 -2.77
C ASN A 93 -7.80 -2.37 -4.08
N GLN A 94 -7.72 -1.03 -4.03
CA GLN A 94 -7.34 -0.22 -5.19
C GLN A 94 -5.93 -0.57 -5.69
N GLU A 95 -4.95 -0.75 -4.81
CA GLU A 95 -3.59 -1.18 -5.20
C GLU A 95 -3.60 -2.55 -5.89
N ILE A 96 -4.31 -3.53 -5.32
CA ILE A 96 -4.40 -4.90 -5.86
C ILE A 96 -5.04 -4.89 -7.25
N VAL A 97 -6.19 -4.24 -7.37
CA VAL A 97 -6.96 -4.18 -8.63
C VAL A 97 -6.18 -3.43 -9.71
N ALA A 98 -5.61 -2.27 -9.39
CA ALA A 98 -4.83 -1.50 -10.35
C ALA A 98 -3.57 -2.24 -10.80
N ALA A 99 -2.81 -2.83 -9.87
CA ALA A 99 -1.61 -3.60 -10.20
C ALA A 99 -1.92 -4.82 -11.07
N GLY A 100 -2.97 -5.57 -10.72
CA GLY A 100 -3.43 -6.71 -11.52
C GLY A 100 -3.83 -6.30 -12.93
N LYS A 101 -4.64 -5.24 -13.04
CA LYS A 101 -5.15 -4.74 -14.33
C LYS A 101 -4.03 -4.20 -15.21
N VAL A 102 -3.16 -3.34 -14.68
CA VAL A 102 -2.00 -2.80 -15.40
C VAL A 102 -1.05 -3.91 -15.83
N SER A 103 -0.82 -4.93 -14.99
CA SER A 103 0.02 -6.07 -15.36
C SER A 103 -0.55 -6.84 -16.54
N GLY A 104 -1.87 -7.11 -16.54
CA GLY A 104 -2.55 -7.76 -17.66
C GLY A 104 -2.49 -6.94 -18.95
N LEU A 105 -2.71 -5.62 -18.86
CA LEU A 105 -2.60 -4.71 -20.00
C LEU A 105 -1.18 -4.65 -20.54
N HIS A 106 -0.17 -4.62 -19.67
CA HIS A 106 1.22 -4.59 -20.10
C HIS A 106 1.62 -5.90 -20.79
N ARG A 107 1.19 -7.06 -20.29
CA ARG A 107 1.41 -8.34 -20.99
C ARG A 107 0.77 -8.36 -22.38
N TRP A 108 -0.40 -7.76 -22.54
CA TRP A 108 -1.09 -7.69 -23.82
C TRP A 108 -0.51 -6.65 -24.78
N LEU A 109 -0.19 -5.45 -24.29
CA LEU A 109 0.18 -4.30 -25.12
C LEU A 109 1.70 -4.12 -25.27
N GLY A 110 2.47 -4.72 -24.37
CA GLY A 110 3.94 -4.76 -24.35
C GLY A 110 4.63 -3.47 -23.90
N ARG A 111 3.91 -2.34 -23.80
CA ARG A 111 4.52 -1.02 -23.57
C ARG A 111 3.63 -0.12 -22.71
N TYR A 112 4.23 0.60 -21.76
CA TYR A 112 3.51 1.46 -20.82
C TYR A 112 2.79 2.66 -21.44
N ASP A 113 3.29 3.21 -22.54
CA ASP A 113 2.59 4.28 -23.26
C ASP A 113 1.23 3.80 -23.78
N ARG A 114 1.16 2.56 -24.29
CA ARG A 114 -0.10 1.93 -24.72
C ARG A 114 -0.99 1.58 -23.53
N VAL A 115 -0.41 1.15 -22.41
CA VAL A 115 -1.19 0.89 -21.17
C VAL A 115 -1.83 2.17 -20.66
N ALA A 116 -1.10 3.28 -20.60
CA ALA A 116 -1.64 4.58 -20.20
C ALA A 116 -2.73 5.06 -21.15
N TYR A 117 -2.53 4.90 -22.46
CA TYR A 117 -3.55 5.23 -23.45
C TYR A 117 -4.83 4.40 -23.27
N TRP A 118 -4.68 3.09 -23.02
CA TRP A 118 -5.81 2.20 -22.74
C TRP A 118 -6.51 2.58 -21.44
N TRP A 119 -5.76 2.91 -20.38
CA TRP A 119 -6.35 3.32 -19.11
C TRP A 119 -7.26 4.54 -19.28
N LEU A 120 -6.80 5.53 -20.05
CA LEU A 120 -7.57 6.73 -20.32
C LEU A 120 -8.83 6.47 -21.18
N SER A 121 -8.70 5.66 -22.22
CA SER A 121 -9.66 5.67 -23.35
C SER A 121 -10.41 4.36 -23.56
N GLY A 122 -9.96 3.27 -22.95
CA GLY A 122 -10.38 1.90 -23.27
C GLY A 122 -9.94 1.40 -24.65
N ARG A 123 -9.15 2.17 -25.41
CA ARG A 123 -8.70 1.85 -26.77
C ARG A 123 -7.26 1.35 -26.78
N SER A 124 -6.88 0.61 -27.83
CA SER A 124 -5.55 -0.01 -27.96
C SER A 124 -4.83 0.33 -29.28
N ASP A 125 -5.25 1.40 -29.96
CA ASP A 125 -4.67 1.83 -31.22
C ASP A 125 -3.14 1.94 -31.12
N PRO A 126 -2.37 1.14 -31.89
CA PRO A 126 -0.92 1.15 -31.82
C PRO A 126 -0.29 2.40 -32.42
N ASP A 127 -1.01 3.14 -33.29
CA ASP A 127 -0.50 4.33 -33.93
C ASP A 127 -0.82 5.59 -33.11
N LYS A 128 0.23 6.20 -32.55
CA LYS A 128 0.14 7.43 -31.77
C LYS A 128 -0.33 8.63 -32.58
N SER A 129 -0.24 8.58 -33.91
CA SER A 129 -0.76 9.63 -34.80
C SER A 129 -2.30 9.71 -34.73
N ASN A 130 -2.97 8.61 -34.40
CA ASN A 130 -4.43 8.55 -34.21
C ASN A 130 -4.89 9.02 -32.83
N TRP A 131 -3.97 9.18 -31.88
CA TRP A 131 -4.31 9.61 -30.52
C TRP A 131 -4.64 11.10 -30.52
N SER A 132 -5.66 11.52 -29.77
CA SER A 132 -5.92 12.95 -29.61
C SER A 132 -4.76 13.65 -28.90
N SER A 133 -4.58 14.94 -29.12
CA SER A 133 -3.55 15.73 -28.40
C SER A 133 -3.70 15.62 -26.87
N TYR A 134 -4.95 15.54 -26.40
CA TYR A 134 -5.25 15.29 -24.99
C TYR A 134 -4.70 13.93 -24.52
N ALA A 135 -4.96 12.85 -25.27
CA ALA A 135 -4.47 11.53 -24.93
C ALA A 135 -2.95 11.44 -24.93
N ARG A 136 -2.28 12.09 -25.91
CA ARG A 136 -0.81 12.18 -25.94
C ARG A 136 -0.27 12.91 -24.71
N ASN A 137 -0.88 14.03 -24.33
CA ASN A 137 -0.48 14.79 -23.14
C ASN A 137 -0.63 13.97 -21.86
N TYR A 138 -1.78 13.30 -21.70
CA TYR A 138 -2.02 12.40 -20.58
C TYR A 138 -0.93 11.31 -20.49
N VAL A 139 -0.65 10.62 -21.61
CA VAL A 139 0.37 9.55 -21.65
C VAL A 139 1.75 10.10 -21.30
N ASN A 140 2.13 11.24 -21.88
CA ASN A 140 3.42 11.88 -21.61
C ASN A 140 3.56 12.27 -20.13
N ASN A 141 2.48 12.75 -19.49
CA ASN A 141 2.49 13.08 -18.07
C ASN A 141 2.66 11.84 -17.19
N VAL A 142 1.92 10.76 -17.48
CA VAL A 142 2.05 9.49 -16.74
C VAL A 142 3.47 8.97 -16.81
N LEU A 143 4.08 8.95 -18.00
CA LEU A 143 5.44 8.46 -18.19
C LEU A 143 6.48 9.40 -17.58
N GLY A 144 6.30 10.71 -17.71
CA GLY A 144 7.17 11.69 -17.06
C GLY A 144 7.08 11.66 -15.53
N LEU A 145 5.95 11.23 -14.96
CA LEU A 145 5.83 10.93 -13.54
C LEU A 145 6.48 9.58 -13.19
N MET A 146 6.28 8.54 -14.00
CA MET A 146 6.94 7.23 -13.84
C MET A 146 8.47 7.36 -13.83
N ASP A 147 9.06 8.23 -14.65
CA ASP A 147 10.51 8.46 -14.67
C ASP A 147 11.03 9.24 -13.45
N ARG A 148 10.16 10.00 -12.79
CA ARG A 148 10.46 10.66 -11.52
C ARG A 148 10.07 9.81 -10.31
N ALA A 149 9.48 8.64 -10.54
CA ALA A 149 9.03 7.78 -9.47
C ALA A 149 10.23 7.27 -8.66
N PRO A 150 10.13 7.25 -7.33
CA PRO A 150 11.08 6.56 -6.48
C PRO A 150 11.21 5.08 -6.87
N ALA A 151 12.40 4.51 -6.70
CA ALA A 151 12.64 3.10 -7.00
C ALA A 151 11.65 2.20 -6.24
N GLY A 152 11.00 1.29 -6.98
CA GLY A 152 9.94 0.43 -6.46
C GLY A 152 8.59 1.14 -6.26
N GLY A 153 8.41 2.38 -6.75
CA GLY A 153 7.18 3.17 -6.55
C GLY A 153 6.93 3.62 -5.11
N ASP A 154 7.76 3.16 -4.16
CA ASP A 154 7.68 3.40 -2.73
C ASP A 154 8.48 4.64 -2.33
N GLY A 155 7.97 5.83 -2.66
CA GLY A 155 8.55 7.05 -2.09
C GLY A 155 7.56 8.19 -1.96
N PRO A 156 8.03 9.35 -1.47
CA PRO A 156 7.15 10.42 -1.02
C PRO A 156 6.27 10.91 -2.16
N THR A 157 4.95 10.72 -2.02
CA THR A 157 3.93 11.40 -2.81
C THR A 157 4.29 12.88 -2.91
N PRO A 158 4.55 13.44 -4.11
CA PRO A 158 5.22 14.74 -4.24
C PRO A 158 4.45 15.90 -3.63
N THR A 159 3.14 15.78 -3.42
CA THR A 159 2.36 16.78 -2.68
C THR A 159 1.08 16.14 -2.12
N ARG A 160 0.95 16.19 -0.78
CA ARG A 160 -0.21 15.82 0.06
C ARG A 160 -0.59 14.33 0.06
N PRO A 161 -0.17 13.56 1.08
CA PRO A 161 -0.41 12.13 1.08
C PRO A 161 -1.76 11.77 1.73
N ASP A 162 -2.51 10.92 1.04
CA ASP A 162 -3.79 10.37 1.50
C ASP A 162 -3.55 9.08 2.29
N THR A 163 -4.01 9.05 3.54
CA THR A 163 -3.93 7.88 4.43
C THR A 163 -4.98 6.81 4.12
N GLY A 164 -5.86 7.04 3.13
CA GLY A 164 -7.08 6.26 2.92
C GLY A 164 -8.05 6.38 4.10
N LEU A 165 -7.95 7.49 4.85
CA LEU A 165 -8.75 7.79 6.02
C LEU A 165 -9.30 9.20 5.86
N ASP A 166 -10.62 9.31 5.89
CA ASP A 166 -11.34 10.57 5.81
C ASP A 166 -11.60 11.14 7.20
N ARG A 167 -11.78 12.47 7.26
CA ARG A 167 -12.21 13.12 8.50
C ARG A 167 -13.61 12.61 8.85
N GLY A 168 -13.75 12.06 10.06
CA GLY A 168 -14.99 11.45 10.53
C GLY A 168 -14.94 9.93 10.57
N ASP A 169 -13.97 9.29 9.92
CA ASP A 169 -13.83 7.83 9.98
C ASP A 169 -13.67 7.36 11.42
N VAL A 170 -14.42 6.33 11.78
CA VAL A 170 -14.34 5.69 13.11
C VAL A 170 -13.50 4.42 12.98
N LEU A 171 -12.33 4.42 13.60
CA LEU A 171 -11.38 3.31 13.55
C LEU A 171 -11.44 2.51 14.85
N ARG A 172 -11.83 1.24 14.74
CA ARG A 172 -11.72 0.27 15.85
C ARG A 172 -10.30 -0.25 15.95
N VAL A 173 -9.64 0.07 17.06
CA VAL A 173 -8.25 -0.30 17.30
C VAL A 173 -8.22 -1.45 18.30
N GLU A 174 -8.04 -2.68 17.81
CA GLU A 174 -8.13 -3.93 18.60
C GLU A 174 -6.90 -4.22 19.48
N ARG A 175 -6.10 -3.20 19.79
CA ARG A 175 -4.85 -3.33 20.55
C ARG A 175 -4.66 -2.17 21.50
N ARG A 176 -3.64 -2.27 22.35
CA ARG A 176 -3.18 -1.14 23.15
C ARG A 176 -2.46 -0.12 22.26
N PHE A 177 -2.82 1.15 22.40
CA PHE A 177 -2.17 2.25 21.72
C PHE A 177 -2.07 3.49 22.61
N ARG A 178 -1.26 4.44 22.18
CA ARG A 178 -1.06 5.71 22.88
C ARG A 178 -1.43 6.83 21.93
N ILE A 179 -2.25 7.75 22.42
CA ILE A 179 -2.47 9.06 21.80
C ILE A 179 -1.39 9.98 22.34
N ARG A 180 -0.71 10.70 21.45
CA ARG A 180 0.41 11.59 21.80
C ARG A 180 0.09 13.05 21.48
N ASP A 181 0.71 13.96 22.20
CA ASP A 181 0.53 15.40 22.00
C ASP A 181 1.03 15.87 20.61
N GLY A 182 2.08 15.23 20.11
CA GLY A 182 2.65 15.48 18.80
C GLY A 182 2.81 14.21 17.97
N ALA A 183 2.94 14.40 16.65
CA ALA A 183 3.17 13.32 15.67
C ALA A 183 4.63 12.83 15.67
N SER A 184 5.12 12.44 16.85
CA SER A 184 6.45 11.88 17.07
C SER A 184 6.42 10.87 18.22
N TRP A 185 7.35 9.91 18.20
CA TRP A 185 7.54 8.99 19.32
C TRP A 185 8.12 9.68 20.56
N GLN A 186 8.81 10.82 20.35
CA GLN A 186 9.37 11.66 21.41
C GLN A 186 8.31 12.49 22.12
N SER A 187 7.19 12.79 21.45
CA SER A 187 6.09 13.54 22.06
C SER A 187 5.45 12.71 23.19
N PRO A 188 5.17 13.32 24.35
CA PRO A 188 4.61 12.59 25.48
C PRO A 188 3.22 12.00 25.13
N PRO A 189 2.88 10.82 25.68
CA PRO A 189 1.54 10.28 25.55
C PRO A 189 0.57 11.12 26.40
N VAL A 190 -0.49 11.61 25.78
CA VAL A 190 -1.59 12.31 26.47
C VAL A 190 -2.66 11.35 26.94
N GLN A 191 -2.78 10.19 26.29
CA GLN A 191 -3.71 9.15 26.69
C GLN A 191 -3.24 7.75 26.29
N ARG A 192 -3.62 6.74 27.09
CA ARG A 192 -3.32 5.33 26.85
C ARG A 192 -4.63 4.54 26.77
N LEU A 193 -4.91 3.97 25.60
CA LEU A 193 -6.15 3.23 25.35
C LEU A 193 -5.82 1.78 25.04
N SER A 194 -6.73 0.88 25.40
CA SER A 194 -6.72 -0.52 24.99
C SER A 194 -8.08 -0.84 24.37
N ARG A 195 -8.10 -1.44 23.18
CA ARG A 195 -9.33 -1.86 22.47
C ARG A 195 -10.42 -0.79 22.46
N ASN A 196 -10.24 0.22 21.62
CA ASN A 196 -11.13 1.37 21.60
C ASN A 196 -11.38 1.88 20.18
N ALA A 197 -12.45 2.63 19.99
CA ALA A 197 -12.75 3.33 18.75
C ALA A 197 -12.20 4.76 18.81
N VAL A 198 -11.64 5.26 17.72
CA VAL A 198 -11.22 6.65 17.61
C VAL A 198 -11.75 7.27 16.34
N THR A 199 -12.17 8.52 16.41
CA THR A 199 -12.66 9.29 15.26
C THR A 199 -11.49 10.04 14.63
N VAL A 200 -11.33 9.94 13.32
CA VAL A 200 -10.30 10.66 12.59
C VAL A 200 -10.68 12.15 12.50
N LEU A 201 -9.86 13.02 13.09
CA LEU A 201 -10.07 14.47 13.03
C LEU A 201 -9.33 15.11 11.85
N ARG A 202 -8.12 14.64 11.59
CA ARG A 202 -7.24 15.10 10.50
C ARG A 202 -6.08 14.12 10.32
N SER A 203 -5.75 13.74 9.10
CA SER A 203 -4.48 13.08 8.78
C SER A 203 -3.38 14.13 8.55
N LYS A 204 -2.19 13.96 9.16
CA LYS A 204 -1.01 14.80 8.87
C LYS A 204 0.22 13.92 8.90
N TRP A 205 0.99 13.97 7.82
CA TRP A 205 2.27 13.31 7.76
C TRP A 205 3.33 14.09 8.51
N VAL A 206 4.15 13.37 9.28
CA VAL A 206 5.46 13.85 9.73
C VAL A 206 6.48 12.89 9.15
N SER A 207 7.30 13.39 8.23
CA SER A 207 8.44 12.64 7.69
C SER A 207 9.57 12.66 8.72
N LEU A 208 10.16 11.51 9.01
CA LEU A 208 11.36 11.41 9.84
C LEU A 208 12.26 10.30 9.26
N ALA A 209 13.36 10.73 8.63
CA ALA A 209 14.48 9.90 8.18
C ALA A 209 14.13 8.76 7.19
N GLY A 210 13.51 9.06 6.06
CA GLY A 210 13.47 8.15 4.89
C GLY A 210 12.70 6.84 5.08
N ARG A 211 11.90 6.68 6.15
CA ARG A 211 10.97 5.56 6.33
C ARG A 211 9.56 6.11 6.59
N PRO A 212 8.52 5.68 5.86
CA PRO A 212 7.17 6.21 6.05
C PRO A 212 6.65 5.89 7.46
N ARG A 213 6.52 6.91 8.30
CA ARG A 213 5.97 6.85 9.66
C ARG A 213 4.73 7.75 9.74
N ALA A 214 3.65 7.38 9.05
CA ALA A 214 2.41 8.15 9.07
C ALA A 214 1.80 8.26 10.48
N TRP A 215 1.30 9.45 10.82
CA TRP A 215 0.54 9.74 12.04
C TRP A 215 -0.84 10.28 11.65
N VAL A 216 -1.84 9.95 12.46
CA VAL A 216 -3.24 10.37 12.26
C VAL A 216 -3.66 11.10 13.53
N ARG A 217 -4.26 12.28 13.37
CA ARG A 217 -4.88 12.99 14.49
C ARG A 217 -6.27 12.43 14.69
N VAL A 218 -6.53 11.96 15.90
CA VAL A 218 -7.77 11.30 16.28
C VAL A 218 -8.38 11.94 17.52
N GLU A 219 -9.65 11.68 17.73
CA GLU A 219 -10.40 11.95 18.95
C GLU A 219 -10.84 10.63 19.57
N ALA A 220 -10.54 10.44 20.85
CA ALA A 220 -11.04 9.32 21.64
C ALA A 220 -12.46 9.62 22.16
N PRO A 221 -13.21 8.60 22.63
CA PRO A 221 -14.58 8.81 23.12
C PRO A 221 -14.68 9.71 24.35
N ASP A 222 -13.60 9.82 25.13
CA ASP A 222 -13.48 10.75 26.27
C ASP A 222 -13.19 12.20 25.85
N GLY A 223 -13.16 12.49 24.54
CA GLY A 223 -12.85 13.80 23.97
C GLY A 223 -11.35 14.08 23.83
N THR A 224 -10.47 13.15 24.22
CA THR A 224 -9.02 13.35 24.11
C THR A 224 -8.58 13.40 22.66
N LYS A 225 -7.87 14.46 22.28
CA LYS A 225 -7.35 14.68 20.92
C LYS A 225 -5.85 14.49 20.89
N GLY A 226 -5.33 13.85 19.85
CA GLY A 226 -3.89 13.76 19.64
C GLY A 226 -3.52 12.83 18.51
N TRP A 227 -2.26 12.40 18.49
CA TRP A 227 -1.65 11.70 17.36
C TRP A 227 -1.41 10.23 17.65
N VAL A 228 -1.82 9.37 16.71
CA VAL A 228 -1.56 7.92 16.74
C VAL A 228 -0.86 7.52 15.45
N ARG A 229 0.08 6.59 15.52
CA ARG A 229 0.77 6.10 14.31
C ARG A 229 -0.19 5.27 13.46
N LEU A 230 -0.28 5.55 12.16
CA LEU A 230 -1.22 4.92 11.22
C LEU A 230 -1.18 3.39 11.28
N ARG A 231 0.03 2.79 11.29
CA ARG A 231 0.18 1.33 11.37
C ARG A 231 -0.49 0.72 12.61
N ILE A 232 -0.65 1.48 13.70
CA ILE A 232 -1.28 0.99 14.93
C ILE A 232 -2.79 0.97 14.75
N LEU A 233 -3.33 1.97 14.05
CA LEU A 233 -4.76 2.09 13.74
C LEU A 233 -5.23 1.01 12.75
N LEU A 234 -4.37 0.65 11.78
CA LEU A 234 -4.73 -0.30 10.72
C LEU A 234 -4.31 -1.75 11.00
N ALA A 235 -3.62 -2.03 12.10
CA ALA A 235 -3.10 -3.37 12.33
C ALA A 235 -4.18 -4.31 12.90
N ARG A 236 -4.54 -5.33 12.11
CA ARG A 236 -5.50 -6.38 12.48
C ARG A 236 -5.07 -7.12 13.76
N PRO A 237 -6.01 -7.66 14.55
CA PRO A 237 -5.67 -8.57 15.64
C PRO A 237 -4.92 -9.79 15.07
N GLN A 238 -3.79 -10.13 15.70
CA GLN A 238 -3.19 -11.45 15.51
C GLN A 238 -4.16 -12.43 16.19
N GLY A 239 -4.63 -13.42 15.45
CA GLY A 239 -5.37 -14.55 16.02
C GLY A 239 -4.53 -15.28 17.07
#